data_AF-A0A4Q2R6C3-F1
#
_entry.id   AF-A0A4Q2R6C3-F1
#
_cell.length_a   1.000
_cell.length_b   1.000
_cell.length_c   1.000
_cell.angle_alpha   90.00
_cell.angle_beta   90.00
_cell.angle_gamma   90.00
#
_symmetry.space_group_name_H-M   'P 1'
#
loop_
_entity.id
_entity.type
_entity.pdbx_description
1 polymer ?
#
loop_
_entity_poly.entity_id
_entity_poly.type
_entity_poly.pdbx_seq_one_letter_code
_entity_poly.pdbx_strand_id
1 'polypeptide(L)'
;DRDGAVPVLKQSRRSYPFIVKAFADAGYAGDKPASATLIAVEIVRKSPGQVGFVVHPRRWVVERFFAWISRNRRLWKDPEVTIASAKAFLYAASVMMLLHRIGCKV
;
A
#
# COMPACT_ATOMS: atom_id res chain seq x y z
N ASP A 1 16.36 1.33 -2.95
CA ASP A 1 15.00 0.78 -2.99
C ASP A 1 14.94 -0.69 -2.61
N ARG A 2 15.53 -1.60 -3.40
CA ARG A 2 15.60 -3.05 -3.13
C ARG A 2 16.10 -3.42 -1.72
N ASP A 3 17.21 -2.85 -1.26
CA ASP A 3 17.74 -3.10 0.09
C ASP A 3 16.87 -2.45 1.19
N GLY A 4 16.10 -1.41 0.84
CA GLY A 4 15.14 -0.75 1.73
C GLY A 4 13.86 -1.54 1.99
N ALA A 5 13.51 -2.50 1.12
CA ALA A 5 12.36 -3.38 1.38
C ALA A 5 12.57 -4.30 2.59
N VAL A 6 13.81 -4.75 2.83
CA VAL A 6 14.15 -5.67 3.92
C VAL A 6 13.76 -5.12 5.30
N PRO A 7 14.21 -3.92 5.73
CA PRO A 7 13.82 -3.38 7.03
C PRO A 7 12.32 -3.09 7.12
N VAL A 8 11.68 -2.64 6.04
CA VAL A 8 10.24 -2.38 6.02
C VAL A 8 9.43 -3.66 6.24
N LEU A 9 9.80 -4.74 5.54
CA LEU A 9 9.16 -6.05 5.65
C LEU A 9 9.37 -6.70 7.02
N LYS A 10 10.52 -6.46 7.67
CA LYS A 10 10.78 -6.90 9.05
C LYS A 10 9.98 -6.08 10.06
N GLN A 11 9.99 -4.75 9.94
CA GLN A 11 9.31 -3.86 10.86
C GLN A 11 7.79 -4.02 10.83
N SER A 12 7.22 -4.28 9.65
CA SER A 12 5.77 -4.45 9.49
C SER A 12 5.21 -5.61 10.30
N ARG A 13 6.01 -6.65 10.59
CA ARG A 13 5.60 -7.85 11.34
C ARG A 13 5.07 -7.54 12.73
N ARG A 14 5.64 -6.52 13.41
CA ARG A 14 5.25 -6.16 14.77
C ARG A 14 3.82 -5.60 14.81
N SER A 15 3.48 -4.74 13.87
CA SER A 15 2.16 -4.08 13.82
C SER A 15 1.13 -4.87 13.03
N TYR A 16 1.57 -5.68 12.07
CA TYR A 16 0.71 -6.39 11.12
C TYR A 16 1.10 -7.87 11.02
N PRO A 17 0.98 -8.64 12.12
CA PRO A 17 1.40 -10.04 12.17
C PRO A 17 0.58 -10.95 11.23
N PHE A 18 -0.59 -10.49 10.78
CA PHE A 18 -1.51 -11.21 9.90
C PHE A 18 -1.20 -11.05 8.40
N ILE A 19 -0.26 -10.18 8.00
CA ILE A 19 0.13 -10.04 6.59
C ILE A 19 0.97 -11.25 6.19
N VAL A 20 0.48 -12.00 5.18
CA VAL A 20 1.14 -13.22 4.67
C VAL A 20 1.75 -13.04 3.28
N LYS A 21 1.31 -12.03 2.51
CA LYS A 21 1.76 -11.81 1.14
C LYS A 21 1.97 -10.32 0.85
N ALA A 22 3.05 -9.99 0.17
CA ALA A 22 3.38 -8.67 -0.36
C ALA A 22 3.59 -8.73 -1.87
N PHE A 23 3.20 -7.68 -2.59
CA PHE A 23 3.43 -7.53 -4.02
C PHE A 23 4.53 -6.50 -4.24
N ALA A 24 5.47 -6.79 -5.13
CA ALA A 24 6.52 -5.85 -5.51
C ALA A 24 6.78 -5.90 -7.01
N ASP A 25 7.31 -4.82 -7.58
CA ASP A 25 7.65 -4.78 -9.00
C ASP A 25 8.98 -5.50 -9.29
N ALA A 26 9.33 -5.61 -10.58
CA ALA A 26 10.53 -6.32 -11.03
C ALA A 26 11.85 -5.77 -10.46
N GLY A 27 11.91 -4.50 -10.06
CA GLY A 27 13.09 -3.91 -9.39
C GLY A 27 13.41 -4.54 -8.03
N TYR A 28 12.43 -5.19 -7.42
CA TYR A 28 12.57 -5.94 -6.16
C TYR A 28 12.75 -7.44 -6.35
N ALA A 29 12.86 -7.93 -7.59
CA ALA A 29 13.24 -9.32 -7.84
C ALA A 29 14.52 -9.66 -7.04
N GLY A 30 14.74 -10.88 -6.58
CA GLY A 30 15.98 -11.29 -5.91
C GLY A 30 15.77 -11.76 -4.46
N ASP A 31 16.77 -12.48 -3.96
CA ASP A 31 16.58 -13.32 -2.77
C ASP A 31 16.49 -12.53 -1.47
N LYS A 32 17.11 -11.35 -1.41
CA LYS A 32 17.15 -10.52 -0.20
C LYS A 32 15.74 -10.15 0.34
N PRO A 33 14.84 -9.51 -0.42
CA PRO A 33 13.49 -9.21 0.08
C PRO A 33 12.65 -10.48 0.34
N ALA A 34 12.84 -11.54 -0.44
CA ALA A 34 12.11 -12.80 -0.27
C ALA A 34 12.54 -13.57 1.00
N SER A 35 13.81 -13.52 1.37
CA SER A 35 14.37 -14.18 2.57
C SER A 35 14.33 -13.30 3.83
N ALA A 36 13.99 -12.02 3.71
CA ALA A 36 14.00 -11.08 4.82
C ALA A 36 12.92 -11.34 5.88
N THR A 37 11.84 -12.03 5.52
CA THR A 37 10.64 -12.17 6.33
C THR A 37 9.85 -13.42 5.92
N LEU A 38 8.89 -13.83 6.76
CA LEU A 38 7.95 -14.91 6.44
C LEU A 38 6.82 -14.47 5.49
N ILE A 39 6.76 -13.18 5.14
CA ILE A 39 5.79 -12.65 4.17
C ILE A 39 6.24 -13.10 2.78
N ALA A 40 5.38 -13.84 2.07
CA ALA A 40 5.64 -14.22 0.69
C ALA A 40 5.68 -12.99 -0.22
N VAL A 41 6.81 -12.72 -0.85
CA VAL A 41 6.98 -11.59 -1.79
C VAL A 41 6.72 -12.08 -3.21
N GLU A 42 5.61 -11.62 -3.79
CA GLU A 42 5.23 -11.91 -5.17
C GLU A 42 5.70 -10.78 -6.09
N ILE A 43 6.60 -11.11 -7.03
CA ILE A 43 7.14 -10.15 -7.98
C ILE A 43 6.22 -10.05 -9.19
N VAL A 44 5.53 -8.92 -9.34
CA VAL A 44 4.65 -8.64 -10.46
C VAL A 44 5.49 -8.20 -11.66
N ARG A 45 5.60 -9.07 -12.67
CA ARG A 45 6.35 -8.83 -13.91
C ARG A 45 5.42 -8.62 -15.09
N LYS A 46 5.97 -8.07 -16.17
CA LYS A 46 5.32 -8.05 -17.49
C LYS A 46 5.31 -9.46 -18.06
N SER A 47 4.24 -9.80 -18.78
CA SER A 47 4.17 -11.08 -19.48
C SER A 47 5.26 -11.14 -20.56
N PRO A 48 5.92 -12.30 -20.76
CA PRO A 48 6.87 -12.47 -21.85
C PRO A 48 6.22 -12.13 -23.19
N GLY A 49 6.86 -11.29 -24.01
CA GLY A 49 6.32 -10.86 -25.31
C GLY A 49 5.19 -9.82 -25.24
N GLN A 50 4.91 -9.22 -24.08
CA GLN A 50 3.92 -8.15 -23.98
C GLN A 50 4.34 -6.93 -24.80
N VAL A 51 3.57 -6.64 -25.85
CA VAL A 51 3.68 -5.41 -26.65
C VAL A 51 2.62 -4.41 -26.15
N GLY A 52 3.04 -3.18 -25.87
CA GLY A 52 2.14 -2.14 -25.38
C GLY A 52 1.85 -2.18 -23.88
N PHE A 53 0.89 -1.34 -23.47
CA PHE A 53 0.53 -1.17 -22.06
C PHE A 53 -0.52 -2.20 -21.63
N VAL A 54 -0.22 -2.93 -20.55
CA VAL A 54 -1.17 -3.83 -19.88
C VAL A 54 -1.22 -3.46 -18.41
N VAL A 55 -2.43 -3.45 -17.86
CA VAL A 55 -2.66 -3.17 -16.44
C VAL A 55 -2.16 -4.35 -15.61
N HIS A 56 -1.17 -4.08 -14.78
CA HIS A 56 -0.67 -5.08 -13.84
C HIS A 56 -1.62 -5.28 -12.66
N PRO A 57 -1.80 -6.53 -12.18
CA PRO A 57 -2.61 -6.79 -11.00
C PRO A 57 -2.03 -6.05 -9.79
N ARG A 58 -2.93 -5.42 -9.02
CA ARG A 58 -2.64 -4.71 -7.75
C ARG A 58 -1.63 -3.56 -7.79
N ARG A 59 -1.15 -3.15 -8.97
CA ARG A 59 -0.17 -2.05 -9.13
C ARG A 59 -0.65 -0.72 -8.56
N TRP A 60 -1.93 -0.40 -8.75
CA TRP A 60 -2.50 0.90 -8.41
C TRP A 60 -3.20 0.96 -7.05
N VAL A 61 -3.05 -0.07 -6.20
CA VAL A 61 -3.86 -0.17 -4.97
C VAL A 61 -3.50 0.96 -4.00
N VAL A 62 -2.22 1.28 -3.87
CA VAL A 62 -1.71 2.30 -2.96
C VAL A 62 -2.08 3.70 -3.45
N GLU A 63 -1.86 3.98 -4.72
CA GLU A 63 -2.20 5.26 -5.35
C GLU A 63 -3.70 5.49 -5.34
N ARG A 64 -4.49 4.44 -5.52
CA ARG A 64 -5.96 4.53 -5.44
C ARG A 64 -6.43 4.84 -4.02
N PHE A 65 -5.79 4.30 -2.99
CA PHE A 65 -6.01 4.72 -1.61
C PHE A 65 -5.74 6.23 -1.45
N PHE A 66 -4.60 6.72 -1.95
CA PHE A 66 -4.28 8.16 -1.89
C PHE A 66 -5.25 9.01 -2.69
N ALA A 67 -5.70 8.55 -3.85
CA ALA A 67 -6.70 9.25 -4.67
C ALA A 67 -8.04 9.35 -3.92
N TRP A 68 -8.47 8.28 -3.24
CA TRP A 68 -9.72 8.32 -2.47
C TRP A 68 -9.62 9.15 -1.20
N ILE A 69 -8.53 9.02 -0.43
CA ILE A 69 -8.38 9.75 0.83
C ILE A 69 -8.22 11.24 0.60
N SER A 70 -7.61 11.63 -0.52
CA SER A 70 -7.51 13.04 -0.97
C SER A 70 -8.86 13.66 -1.33
N ARG A 71 -9.93 12.86 -1.52
CA ARG A 71 -11.29 13.39 -1.71
C ARG A 71 -11.95 13.80 -0.41
N ASN A 72 -11.39 13.43 0.75
CA ASN A 72 -11.84 13.96 2.01
C ASN A 72 -11.43 15.43 2.09
N ARG A 73 -12.41 16.35 2.01
CA ARG A 73 -12.19 17.80 2.01
C ARG A 73 -11.27 18.26 3.14
N ARG A 74 -11.33 17.60 4.30
CA ARG A 74 -10.52 17.95 5.48
C ARG A 74 -9.04 17.63 5.33
N LEU A 75 -8.68 16.71 4.44
CA LEU A 75 -7.30 16.37 4.09
C LEU A 75 -6.82 17.09 2.83
N TRP A 76 -7.70 17.86 2.19
CA TRP A 76 -7.41 18.55 0.94
C TRP A 76 -6.93 19.98 1.23
N LYS A 77 -5.65 20.24 0.96
CA LYS A 77 -5.04 21.59 0.88
C LYS A 77 -5.00 22.42 2.16
N ASP A 78 -5.66 21.99 3.24
CA ASP A 78 -5.53 22.60 4.56
C ASP A 78 -4.38 21.93 5.33
N PRO A 79 -3.22 22.59 5.50
CA PRO A 79 -2.19 22.09 6.38
C PRO A 79 -2.70 22.17 7.82
N GLU A 80 -2.87 21.01 8.42
CA GLU A 80 -3.20 20.86 9.82
C GLU A 80 -2.15 21.55 10.70
N VAL A 81 -2.61 22.30 11.71
CA VAL A 81 -1.74 23.10 12.59
C VAL A 81 -0.71 22.22 13.31
N THR A 82 -1.06 20.95 13.57
CA THR A 82 -0.17 20.01 14.24
C THR A 82 -0.12 18.67 13.50
N ILE A 83 1.00 17.97 13.64
CA ILE A 83 1.14 16.58 13.15
C ILE A 83 0.12 15.66 13.83
N ALA A 84 -0.24 15.95 15.08
CA ALA A 84 -1.23 15.18 15.82
C ALA A 84 -2.63 15.29 15.20
N SER A 85 -3.06 16.50 14.83
CA SER A 85 -4.35 16.70 14.16
C SER A 85 -4.35 16.12 12.74
N ALA A 86 -3.25 16.29 11.99
CA ALA A 86 -3.05 15.61 10.69
C ALA A 86 -3.22 14.10 10.77
N LYS A 87 -2.57 13.48 11.76
CA LYS A 87 -2.65 12.04 12.00
C LYS A 87 -4.07 11.62 12.39
N ALA A 88 -4.74 12.37 13.26
CA ALA A 88 -6.11 12.08 13.67
C ALA A 88 -7.08 12.10 12.48
N PHE A 89 -7.00 13.11 11.61
CA PHE A 89 -7.87 13.20 10.43
C PHE A 89 -7.54 12.16 9.37
N LEU A 90 -6.27 11.80 9.19
CA LEU A 90 -5.88 10.71 8.30
C LEU A 90 -6.54 9.39 8.73
N TYR A 91 -6.52 9.06 10.03
CA TYR A 91 -7.19 7.86 10.53
C TYR A 91 -8.71 7.96 10.43
N ALA A 92 -9.31 9.10 10.79
CA ALA A 92 -10.76 9.30 10.66
C ALA A 92 -11.23 9.11 9.21
N ALA A 93 -10.51 9.67 8.24
CA ALA A 93 -10.78 9.49 6.82
C ALA A 93 -10.66 8.03 6.39
N SER A 94 -9.62 7.33 6.84
CA SER A 94 -9.40 5.92 6.55
C SER A 94 -10.53 5.04 7.09
N VAL A 95 -10.97 5.29 8.33
CA VAL A 95 -12.09 4.58 8.98
C VAL A 95 -13.39 4.83 8.23
N MET A 96 -13.73 6.10 7.93
CA MET A 96 -14.93 6.42 7.15
C MET A 96 -14.93 5.69 5.81
N MET A 97 -13.80 5.66 5.12
CA MET A 97 -13.70 5.00 3.81
C MET A 97 -13.87 3.48 3.90
N LEU A 98 -13.36 2.84 4.95
CA LEU A 98 -13.55 1.41 5.21
C LEU A 98 -15.00 1.10 5.59
N LEU A 99 -15.62 1.91 6.45
CA LEU A 99 -17.02 1.76 6.84
C LEU A 99 -17.95 1.82 5.63
N HIS A 100 -17.76 2.78 4.71
CA HIS A 100 -18.55 2.83 3.48
C HIS A 100 -18.41 1.58 2.61
N ARG A 101 -17.22 0.95 2.57
CA ARG A 101 -17.00 -0.28 1.79
C ARG A 101 -17.63 -1.52 2.40
N ILE A 102 -17.60 -1.61 3.73
CA ILE A 102 -18.17 -2.75 4.45
C ILE A 102 -19.69 -2.61 4.54
N GLY A 103 -20.18 -1.39 4.73
CA GLY A 103 -21.61 -1.06 4.86
C GLY A 103 -22.36 -1.05 3.52
N CYS A 104 -21.75 -0.66 2.41
CA CYS A 104 -22.31 -0.88 1.08
C CYS A 104 -22.06 -2.33 0.63
N LYS A 105 -22.76 -3.27 1.26
CA LYS A 105 -23.16 -4.51 0.58
C LYS A 105 -24.54 -4.26 -0.03
N VAL A 106 -24.56 -3.71 -1.24
CA VAL A 106 -25.71 -3.76 -2.15
C VAL A 106 -25.23 -4.31 -3.47
#